data_AF-C5H3C7-F1
#
_entry.id   AF-C5H3C7-F1
#
_cell.length_a   1.000
_cell.length_b   1.000
_cell.length_c   1.000
_cell.angle_alpha   90.00
_cell.angle_beta   90.00
_cell.angle_gamma   90.00
#
_symmetry.space_group_name_H-M   'P 1'
#
loop_
_entity.id
_entity.type
_entity.pdbx_description
1 polymer ?
#
loop_
_entity_poly.entity_id
_entity_poly.type
_entity_poly.pdbx_seq_one_letter_code
_entity_poly.pdbx_strand_id
1 'polypeptide(L)'
;MVDLVIGWTAIQSIANWARKNDMIVHMHRAGHGTYTRQKNHGVSFRVIAKWLRLAGCDHLHTGTAVGKLEGDPMTVQGYYNICRDSHTRQDLPRGLFFDQDWADLRKVMPVASGGIHAGQMHQLLDL
;
A
#
# COMPACT_ATOMS: atom_id res chain seq x y z
N MET A 1 -10.24 -8.10 -8.33
CA MET A 1 -9.32 -6.93 -8.40
C MET A 1 -10.17 -5.68 -8.57
N VAL A 2 -9.78 -4.58 -7.93
CA VAL A 2 -10.45 -3.28 -7.98
C VAL A 2 -9.39 -2.20 -8.18
N ASP A 3 -9.70 -1.14 -8.93
CA ASP A 3 -8.82 0.00 -9.13
C ASP A 3 -9.16 1.18 -8.19
N LEU A 4 -8.14 1.87 -7.69
CA LEU A 4 -8.28 3.07 -6.86
C LEU A 4 -9.17 4.17 -7.50
N VAL A 5 -9.23 4.23 -8.84
CA VAL A 5 -9.99 5.24 -9.57
C VAL A 5 -11.51 5.14 -9.38
N ILE A 6 -12.04 4.01 -8.93
CA ILE A 6 -13.49 3.87 -8.71
C ILE A 6 -13.99 4.70 -7.51
N GLY A 7 -13.09 5.19 -6.67
CA GLY A 7 -13.39 6.05 -5.53
C GLY A 7 -13.75 5.31 -4.24
N TRP A 8 -13.58 6.01 -3.12
CA TRP A 8 -13.68 5.45 -1.77
C TRP A 8 -15.02 4.79 -1.46
N THR A 9 -16.13 5.41 -1.88
CA THR A 9 -17.49 4.90 -1.67
C THR A 9 -17.71 3.54 -2.31
N ALA A 10 -17.23 3.36 -3.55
CA ALA A 10 -17.37 2.11 -4.28
C ALA A 10 -16.43 1.03 -3.71
N ILE A 11 -15.21 1.41 -3.33
CA ILE A 11 -14.25 0.49 -2.68
C ILE A 11 -14.85 -0.11 -1.40
N GLN A 12 -15.42 0.71 -0.51
CA GLN A 12 -16.04 0.21 0.73
C GLN A 12 -17.26 -0.68 0.45
N SER A 13 -18.07 -0.34 -0.55
CA SER A 13 -19.19 -1.19 -0.99
C SER A 13 -18.71 -2.58 -1.42
N ILE A 14 -17.63 -2.63 -2.20
CA ILE A 14 -17.06 -3.90 -2.68
C ILE A 14 -16.40 -4.68 -1.54
N ALA A 15 -15.67 -4.02 -0.64
CA ALA A 15 -15.05 -4.69 0.52
C ALA A 15 -16.11 -5.33 1.44
N ASN A 16 -17.21 -4.62 1.70
CA ASN A 16 -18.34 -5.15 2.46
C ASN A 16 -19.02 -6.33 1.75
N TRP A 17 -19.20 -6.25 0.43
CA TRP A 17 -19.74 -7.36 -0.35
C TRP A 17 -18.79 -8.57 -0.32
N ALA A 18 -17.50 -8.36 -0.54
CA ALA A 18 -16.50 -9.41 -0.59
C ALA A 18 -16.42 -10.17 0.73
N ARG A 19 -16.47 -9.46 1.87
CA ARG A 19 -16.55 -10.07 3.20
C ARG A 19 -17.79 -10.96 3.38
N LYS A 20 -18.94 -10.57 2.83
CA LYS A 20 -20.20 -11.34 2.93
C LYS A 20 -20.23 -12.55 1.99
N ASN A 21 -19.31 -12.64 1.04
CA ASN A 21 -19.29 -13.66 0.00
C ASN A 21 -17.95 -14.41 -0.05
N ASP A 22 -17.16 -14.34 1.03
CA ASP A 22 -15.86 -15.01 1.17
C ASP A 22 -14.88 -14.76 0.00
N MET A 23 -14.86 -13.52 -0.50
CA MET A 23 -13.97 -13.10 -1.59
C MET A 23 -12.84 -12.21 -1.11
N ILE A 24 -11.70 -12.28 -1.80
CA ILE A 24 -10.51 -11.44 -1.56
C ILE A 24 -10.54 -10.19 -2.48
N VAL A 25 -10.24 -9.02 -1.92
CA VAL A 25 -10.16 -7.74 -2.64
C VAL A 25 -8.70 -7.35 -2.86
N HIS A 26 -8.23 -7.58 -4.09
CA HIS A 26 -6.96 -7.06 -4.57
C HIS A 26 -7.09 -5.62 -5.07
N MET A 27 -6.34 -4.69 -4.47
CA MET A 27 -6.36 -3.27 -4.83
C MET A 27 -5.20 -2.87 -5.74
N HIS A 28 -5.53 -2.45 -6.95
CA HIS A 28 -4.61 -1.82 -7.88
C HIS A 28 -4.71 -0.29 -7.78
N ARG A 29 -3.56 0.39 -7.73
CA ARG A 29 -3.48 1.83 -7.39
C ARG A 29 -3.50 2.75 -8.60
N ALA A 30 -4.24 2.41 -9.66
CA ALA A 30 -4.30 3.21 -10.88
C ALA A 30 -4.53 4.71 -10.58
N GLY A 31 -3.82 5.60 -11.29
CA GLY A 31 -3.94 7.05 -11.12
C GLY A 31 -3.30 7.64 -9.86
N HIS A 32 -2.76 6.85 -8.93
CA HIS A 32 -2.19 7.39 -7.68
C HIS A 32 -1.02 8.37 -7.94
N GLY A 33 -0.16 8.08 -8.92
CA GLY A 33 1.02 8.86 -9.23
C GLY A 33 0.72 10.33 -9.61
N THR A 34 -0.52 10.63 -9.99
CA THR A 34 -1.00 11.99 -10.30
C THR A 34 -0.87 12.94 -9.10
N TYR A 35 -1.04 12.43 -7.87
CA TYR A 35 -1.04 13.25 -6.66
C TYR A 35 -0.19 12.68 -5.51
N THR A 36 0.52 11.57 -5.73
CA THR A 36 1.47 11.02 -4.73
C THR A 36 2.93 11.16 -5.09
N ARG A 37 3.26 11.54 -6.33
CA ARG A 37 4.65 11.51 -6.83
C ARG A 37 5.46 12.75 -6.46
N GLN A 38 4.82 13.93 -6.47
CA GLN A 38 5.53 15.18 -6.19
C GLN A 38 5.78 15.32 -4.69
N LYS A 39 7.04 15.62 -4.32
CA LYS A 39 7.44 15.74 -2.91
C LYS A 39 6.93 17.04 -2.25
N ASN A 40 6.71 18.08 -3.04
CA ASN A 40 6.33 19.42 -2.58
C ASN A 40 4.81 19.71 -2.64
N HIS A 41 4.01 18.82 -3.23
CA HIS A 41 2.56 19.01 -3.34
C HIS A 41 1.85 17.67 -3.51
N GLY A 42 0.70 17.51 -2.85
CA GLY A 42 -0.16 16.32 -2.95
C GLY A 42 -0.28 15.56 -1.64
N VAL A 43 -0.47 14.24 -1.74
CA VAL A 43 -0.68 13.34 -0.60
C VAL A 43 0.27 12.16 -0.71
N SER A 44 1.10 11.92 0.31
CA SER A 44 2.00 10.76 0.31
C SER A 44 1.21 9.45 0.25
N PHE A 45 1.71 8.47 -0.51
CA PHE A 45 1.05 7.17 -0.66
C PHE A 45 0.88 6.43 0.67
N ARG A 46 1.67 6.72 1.70
CA ARG A 46 1.48 6.16 3.05
C ARG A 46 0.10 6.46 3.62
N VAL A 47 -0.43 7.66 3.34
CA VAL A 47 -1.75 8.08 3.82
C VAL A 47 -2.84 7.29 3.10
N ILE A 48 -2.70 7.12 1.78
CA ILE A 48 -3.60 6.29 0.97
C ILE A 48 -3.57 4.82 1.42
N ALA A 49 -2.39 4.28 1.72
CA ALA A 49 -2.26 2.91 2.22
C ALA A 49 -2.99 2.72 3.56
N LYS A 50 -2.92 3.70 4.47
CA LYS A 50 -3.72 3.69 5.71
C LYS A 50 -5.22 3.66 5.40
N TRP A 51 -5.70 4.52 4.51
CA TRP A 51 -7.11 4.58 4.13
C TRP A 51 -7.59 3.29 3.46
N LEU A 52 -6.80 2.67 2.59
CA LEU A 52 -7.16 1.42 1.91
C LEU A 52 -7.19 0.22 2.87
N ARG A 53 -6.30 0.19 3.86
CA ARG A 53 -6.36 -0.80 4.95
C ARG A 53 -7.64 -0.66 5.76
N LEU A 54 -8.03 0.57 6.11
CA LEU A 54 -9.29 0.85 6.81
C LEU A 54 -10.53 0.60 5.93
N ALA A 55 -10.42 0.82 4.63
CA ALA A 55 -11.50 0.56 3.67
C ALA A 55 -11.75 -0.95 3.45
N GLY A 56 -10.84 -1.82 3.92
CA GLY A 56 -11.02 -3.27 3.90
C GLY A 56 -10.44 -3.98 2.68
N CYS A 57 -9.38 -3.45 2.07
CA CYS A 57 -8.66 -4.14 0.99
C CYS A 57 -7.73 -5.23 1.56
N ASP A 58 -7.59 -6.36 0.87
CA ASP A 58 -6.75 -7.47 1.33
C ASP A 58 -5.33 -7.39 0.77
N HIS A 59 -5.18 -7.02 -0.51
CA HIS A 59 -3.86 -6.77 -1.14
C HIS A 59 -3.76 -5.33 -1.62
N LEU A 60 -2.54 -4.77 -1.61
CA LEU A 60 -2.29 -3.42 -2.11
C LEU A 60 -0.93 -3.34 -2.83
N HIS A 61 -0.92 -2.82 -4.06
CA HIS A 61 0.34 -2.43 -4.70
C HIS A 61 1.03 -1.31 -3.92
N THR A 62 2.23 -1.58 -3.38
CA THR A 62 2.98 -0.62 -2.55
C THR A 62 4.26 -0.13 -3.21
N GLY A 63 4.70 -0.76 -4.30
CA GLY A 63 5.92 -0.40 -5.02
C GLY A 63 7.02 -1.43 -4.81
N THR A 64 8.09 -1.29 -5.58
CA THR A 64 9.05 -2.38 -5.79
C THR A 64 10.49 -2.00 -5.46
N ALA A 65 10.77 -0.69 -5.27
CA ALA A 65 12.10 -0.09 -5.05
C ALA A 65 13.13 -0.28 -6.18
N VAL A 66 13.23 -1.49 -6.75
CA VAL A 66 14.14 -1.86 -7.85
C VAL A 66 13.43 -1.99 -9.21
N GLY A 67 12.12 -1.71 -9.25
CA GLY A 67 11.31 -1.85 -10.46
C GLY A 67 11.39 -0.66 -11.41
N LYS A 68 10.55 -0.68 -12.46
CA LYS A 68 10.50 0.40 -13.47
C LYS A 68 9.83 1.70 -12.99
N LEU A 69 9.06 1.63 -11.92
CA LEU A 69 8.28 2.76 -11.39
C LEU A 69 9.02 3.38 -10.20
N GLU A 70 8.79 4.67 -9.97
CA GLU A 70 9.39 5.40 -8.85
C GLU A 70 9.06 4.76 -7.49
N GLY A 71 10.07 4.75 -6.61
CA GLY A 71 9.94 4.30 -5.23
C GLY A 71 11.30 4.22 -4.56
N ASP A 72 11.61 5.19 -3.70
CA ASP A 72 12.79 5.15 -2.82
C ASP A 72 12.71 3.96 -1.83
N PRO A 73 13.79 3.15 -1.63
CA PRO A 73 13.74 1.95 -0.79
C PRO A 73 13.24 2.19 0.63
N MET A 74 13.74 3.21 1.34
CA MET A 74 13.35 3.50 2.72
C MET A 74 11.89 3.94 2.80
N THR A 75 11.45 4.74 1.85
CA THR A 75 10.06 5.19 1.76
C THR A 75 9.12 4.03 1.44
N VAL A 76 9.51 3.13 0.52
CA VAL A 76 8.74 1.94 0.17
C VAL A 76 8.60 1.02 1.38
N GLN A 77 9.67 0.77 2.14
CA GLN A 77 9.59 -0.01 3.38
C GLN A 77 8.56 0.57 4.36
N GLY A 78 8.48 1.91 4.49
CA GLY A 78 7.44 2.57 5.29
C GLY A 78 6.01 2.23 4.84
N TYR A 79 5.76 2.12 3.53
CA TYR A 79 4.45 1.69 3.02
C TYR A 79 4.15 0.22 3.36
N TYR A 80 5.16 -0.65 3.31
CA TYR A 80 5.02 -2.06 3.67
C TYR A 80 4.73 -2.24 5.17
N ASN A 81 5.37 -1.45 6.04
CA ASN A 81 5.14 -1.46 7.49
C ASN A 81 3.69 -1.06 7.82
N ILE A 82 3.16 -0.02 7.17
CA ILE A 82 1.75 0.41 7.33
C ILE A 82 0.76 -0.70 6.98
N CYS A 83 1.07 -1.53 5.99
CA CYS A 83 0.19 -2.62 5.58
C CYS A 83 0.21 -3.80 6.55
N ARG A 84 1.37 -4.10 7.15
CA ARG A 84 1.62 -5.37 7.85
C ARG A 84 1.71 -5.29 9.36
N ASP A 85 2.05 -4.13 9.93
CA ASP A 85 2.27 -4.03 11.36
C ASP A 85 0.94 -4.01 12.12
N SER A 86 0.92 -4.56 13.33
CA SER A 86 -0.19 -4.36 14.28
C SER A 86 -0.06 -3.00 15.00
N HIS A 87 1.17 -2.53 15.18
CA HIS A 87 1.48 -1.20 15.69
C HIS A 87 2.70 -0.67 14.93
N THR A 88 2.51 0.37 14.12
CA THR A 88 3.58 1.00 13.35
C THR A 88 4.17 2.14 14.17
N ARG A 89 5.43 2.03 14.60
CA ARG A 89 6.12 3.09 15.35
C ARG A 89 6.61 4.22 14.45
N GLN A 90 6.83 5.40 15.02
CA GLN A 90 7.52 6.51 14.38
C GLN A 90 8.93 6.09 13.93
N ASP A 91 9.25 6.42 12.68
CA ASP A 91 10.53 6.13 12.01
C ASP A 91 10.69 7.17 10.89
N LEU A 92 11.36 8.28 11.19
CA LEU A 92 11.52 9.41 10.27
C LEU A 92 12.27 9.03 8.98
N PRO A 93 13.35 8.22 9.02
CA PRO A 93 13.98 7.69 7.80
C PRO A 93 13.01 6.98 6.84
N ARG A 94 12.03 6.25 7.35
CA ARG A 94 10.97 5.60 6.55
C ARG A 94 9.76 6.50 6.27
N GLY A 95 9.81 7.75 6.68
CA GLY A 95 8.73 8.72 6.53
C GLY A 95 7.50 8.42 7.41
N LEU A 96 7.68 7.71 8.52
CA LEU A 96 6.64 7.42 9.50
C LEU A 96 6.70 8.46 10.62
N PHE A 97 5.79 9.43 10.60
CA PHE A 97 5.82 10.60 11.48
C PHE A 97 5.10 10.40 12.83
N PHE A 98 4.21 9.41 12.92
CA PHE A 98 3.38 9.18 14.09
C PHE A 98 3.32 7.69 14.38
N ASP A 99 3.25 7.36 15.67
CA ASP A 99 2.84 6.03 16.10
C ASP A 99 1.40 5.76 15.64
N GLN A 100 1.16 4.54 15.18
CA GLN A 100 -0.13 4.10 14.68
C GLN A 100 -0.44 2.72 15.22
N ASP A 101 -1.36 2.66 16.18
CA ASP A 101 -1.99 1.41 16.58
C ASP A 101 -3.10 1.04 15.58
N TRP A 102 -3.17 -0.24 15.22
CA TRP A 102 -4.19 -0.79 14.33
C TRP A 102 -5.25 -1.61 15.06
N ALA A 103 -5.12 -1.83 16.37
CA ALA A 103 -6.13 -2.48 17.22
C ALA A 103 -6.74 -3.75 16.59
N ASP A 104 -5.88 -4.72 16.27
CA ASP A 104 -6.23 -6.01 15.65
C ASP A 104 -6.90 -5.95 14.25
N LEU A 105 -6.87 -4.78 13.60
CA LEU A 105 -7.29 -4.69 12.21
C LEU A 105 -6.42 -5.60 11.34
N ARG A 106 -7.08 -6.38 10.48
CA ARG A 106 -6.44 -7.32 9.57
C ARG A 106 -5.32 -6.63 8.77
N LYS A 107 -4.26 -7.40 8.54
CA LYS A 107 -3.08 -6.96 7.78
C LYS A 107 -3.39 -7.02 6.30
N VAL A 108 -2.84 -6.07 5.55
CA VAL A 108 -2.90 -6.02 4.08
C VAL A 108 -1.62 -6.62 3.54
N MET A 109 -1.72 -7.47 2.52
CA MET A 109 -0.55 -8.00 1.83
C MET A 109 -0.02 -6.96 0.83
N PRO A 110 1.18 -6.40 1.04
CA PRO A 110 1.79 -5.49 0.08
C PRO A 110 2.21 -6.28 -1.18
N VAL A 111 2.05 -5.65 -2.35
CA VAL A 111 2.36 -6.26 -3.65
C VAL A 111 3.44 -5.45 -4.38
N ALA A 112 4.59 -6.08 -4.59
CA ALA A 112 5.64 -5.62 -5.50
C ALA A 112 5.27 -5.96 -6.94
N SER A 113 5.28 -4.99 -7.85
CA SER A 113 5.01 -5.21 -9.27
C SER A 113 5.56 -4.08 -10.14
N GLY A 114 5.77 -4.36 -11.43
CA GLY A 114 6.19 -3.37 -12.42
C GLY A 114 7.68 -3.43 -12.73
N GLY A 115 8.01 -4.05 -13.86
CA GLY A 115 9.37 -4.08 -14.41
C GLY A 115 10.36 -4.86 -13.55
N ILE A 116 9.94 -6.00 -13.00
CA ILE A 116 10.80 -6.94 -12.28
C ILE A 116 11.01 -8.23 -13.06
N HIS A 117 12.14 -8.87 -12.83
CA HIS A 117 12.51 -10.15 -13.46
C HIS A 117 13.34 -11.01 -12.48
N ALA A 118 13.62 -12.26 -12.88
CA ALA A 118 14.29 -13.25 -12.03
C ALA A 118 15.65 -12.78 -11.45
N GLY A 119 16.37 -11.92 -12.18
CA GLY A 119 17.66 -11.38 -11.75
C GLY A 119 17.59 -10.50 -10.49
N GLN A 120 16.41 -9.97 -10.16
CA GLN A 120 16.21 -9.08 -9.01
C GLN A 120 15.62 -9.81 -7.78
N MET A 121 15.41 -11.12 -7.87
CA MET A 121 14.71 -11.87 -6.81
C MET A 121 15.42 -11.78 -5.46
N HIS A 122 16.75 -11.75 -5.46
CA HIS A 122 17.56 -11.56 -4.26
C HIS A 122 17.22 -10.25 -3.54
N GLN A 123 17.11 -9.14 -4.29
CA GLN A 123 16.77 -7.84 -3.71
C GLN A 123 15.32 -7.80 -3.20
N LEU A 124 14.39 -8.46 -3.89
CA LEU A 124 12.97 -8.47 -3.50
C LEU A 124 12.70 -9.26 -2.22
N LEU A 125 13.54 -10.25 -1.89
CA LEU A 125 13.44 -11.02 -0.66
C LEU A 125 14.13 -10.33 0.53
N ASP A 126 15.14 -9.51 0.26
CA ASP A 126 15.94 -8.84 1.29
C ASP A 126 15.32 -7.51 1.79
N LEU A 127 14.64 -6.77 0.92
CA LEU A 127 14.18 -5.39 1.17
C LEU A 127 12.95 -5.25 2.09
#